data_AF-A0A7K2KN29-F1
#
_entry.id   AF-A0A7K2KN29-F1
#
_cell.length_a   1.000
_cell.length_b   1.000
_cell.length_c   1.000
_cell.angle_alpha   90.00
_cell.angle_beta   90.00
_cell.angle_gamma   90.00
#
_symmetry.space_group_name_H-M   'P 1'
#
loop_
_entity.id
_entity.type
_entity.pdbx_description
1 polymer ?
#
loop_
_entity_poly.entity_id
_entity_poly.type
_entity_poly.pdbx_seq_one_letter_code
_entity_poly.pdbx_strand_id
1 'polypeptide(L)'
;MVMSSRRRPAPPAAAWIPPSETEQRLQEASLRGDFMGQIRALADAELFVAAPRAEVDAAPDDVHWPPRQTVKGLLVREILTRGMLPPWHPDLVFHAVTLRWVAEFPWRDPRLLLAVDHGTPAEMLLPTTPEHRAGWLRAYSERERAAGDRFAALRHGPLHGPLAFGLACGAHLAFRNGVPWNDVGSVYSGYTQELDSLREAWGVTGREGWRKELDALLDGRNSPPEPDFALRVREELRHARGAVPAPDAWRE
;
A
#
# COMPACT_ATOMS: atom_id res chain seq x y z
N MET A 1 -19.64 8.68 -57.30
CA MET A 1 -18.69 7.67 -56.77
C MET A 1 -18.28 8.12 -55.38
N VAL A 2 -18.98 7.65 -54.34
CA VAL A 2 -18.72 8.03 -52.93
C VAL A 2 -17.73 7.03 -52.36
N MET A 3 -16.52 7.49 -52.05
CA MET A 3 -15.50 6.65 -51.41
C MET A 3 -15.90 6.39 -49.96
N SER A 4 -16.27 5.14 -49.69
CA SER A 4 -16.49 4.61 -48.34
C SER A 4 -15.18 4.67 -47.56
N SER A 5 -15.09 5.56 -46.56
CA SER A 5 -13.98 5.58 -45.62
C SER A 5 -14.08 4.35 -44.73
N ARG A 6 -13.22 3.35 -44.96
CA ARG A 6 -13.03 2.23 -44.03
C ARG A 6 -12.57 2.79 -42.68
N ARG A 7 -13.44 2.75 -41.67
CA ARG A 7 -13.04 2.99 -40.27
C ARG A 7 -11.97 1.96 -39.92
N ARG A 8 -10.77 2.42 -39.57
CA ARG A 8 -9.76 1.56 -38.94
C ARG A 8 -10.34 1.03 -37.63
N PRO A 9 -10.24 -0.29 -37.34
CA PRO A 9 -10.59 -0.79 -36.02
C PRO A 9 -9.71 -0.09 -34.99
N ALA A 10 -10.33 0.33 -33.87
CA ALA A 10 -9.60 0.88 -32.75
C ALA A 10 -8.54 -0.14 -32.27
N PRO A 11 -7.34 0.30 -31.86
CA PRO A 11 -6.39 -0.61 -31.25
C PRO A 11 -7.05 -1.29 -30.05
N PRO A 12 -6.80 -2.60 -29.82
CA PRO A 12 -7.31 -3.26 -28.63
C PRO A 12 -6.87 -2.47 -27.39
N ALA A 13 -7.81 -2.23 -26.48
CA ALA A 13 -7.49 -1.63 -25.19
C ALA A 13 -6.35 -2.44 -24.56
N ALA A 14 -5.30 -1.77 -24.12
CA ALA A 14 -4.17 -2.43 -23.47
C ALA A 14 -4.71 -3.30 -22.32
N ALA A 15 -4.28 -4.56 -22.26
CA ALA A 15 -4.68 -5.45 -21.18
C ALA A 15 -4.28 -4.82 -19.85
N TRP A 16 -5.23 -4.71 -18.93
CA TRP A 16 -4.95 -4.21 -17.59
C TRP A 16 -4.00 -5.16 -16.87
N ILE A 17 -2.93 -4.60 -16.30
CA ILE A 17 -1.91 -5.35 -15.56
C ILE A 17 -2.21 -5.15 -14.07
N PRO A 18 -2.46 -6.23 -13.30
CA PRO A 18 -2.70 -6.11 -11.87
C PRO A 18 -1.52 -5.42 -11.18
N PRO A 19 -1.73 -4.45 -10.28
CA PRO A 19 -0.65 -3.66 -9.72
C PRO A 19 0.24 -4.39 -8.71
N SER A 20 -0.26 -5.43 -8.03
CA SER A 20 0.55 -6.28 -7.16
C SER A 20 0.18 -7.75 -7.30
N GLU A 21 0.81 -8.60 -6.49
CA GLU A 21 0.48 -10.02 -6.38
C GLU A 21 -0.95 -10.23 -5.86
N THR A 22 -1.42 -9.39 -4.92
CA THR A 22 -2.78 -9.45 -4.38
C THR A 22 -3.81 -9.30 -5.50
N GLU A 23 -3.74 -8.22 -6.28
CA GLU A 23 -4.71 -7.99 -7.34
C GLU A 23 -4.57 -9.01 -8.47
N GLN A 24 -3.37 -9.57 -8.68
CA GLN A 24 -3.20 -10.69 -9.62
C GLN A 24 -3.94 -11.94 -9.14
N ARG A 25 -3.75 -12.35 -7.87
CA ARG A 25 -4.46 -13.50 -7.30
C ARG A 25 -5.98 -13.32 -7.36
N LEU A 26 -6.45 -12.10 -7.07
CA LEU A 26 -7.88 -11.75 -7.16
C LEU A 26 -8.40 -11.82 -8.60
N GLN A 27 -7.67 -11.26 -9.56
CA GLN A 27 -8.04 -11.31 -10.98
C GLN A 27 -8.08 -12.77 -11.47
N GLU A 28 -7.04 -13.54 -11.20
CA GLU A 28 -6.94 -14.93 -11.61
C GLU A 28 -8.05 -15.81 -11.01
N ALA A 29 -8.35 -15.65 -9.72
CA ALA A 29 -9.46 -16.35 -9.08
C ALA A 29 -10.80 -15.95 -9.69
N SER A 30 -11.00 -14.66 -9.98
CA SER A 30 -12.21 -14.15 -10.64
C SER A 30 -12.39 -14.72 -12.05
N LEU A 31 -11.32 -14.78 -12.85
CA LEU A 31 -11.35 -15.35 -14.20
C LEU A 31 -11.69 -16.85 -14.19
N ARG A 32 -11.33 -17.57 -13.11
CA ARG A 32 -11.68 -18.99 -12.93
C ARG A 32 -13.05 -19.22 -12.28
N GLY A 33 -13.73 -18.17 -11.82
CA GLY A 33 -14.93 -18.32 -10.98
C GLY A 33 -14.64 -18.99 -9.63
N ASP A 34 -13.40 -18.93 -9.16
CA ASP A 34 -12.94 -19.54 -7.91
C ASP A 34 -13.22 -18.61 -6.72
N PHE A 35 -14.45 -18.68 -6.21
CA PHE A 35 -14.88 -17.87 -5.07
C PHE A 35 -14.01 -18.09 -3.83
N MET A 36 -13.64 -19.33 -3.53
CA MET A 36 -12.78 -19.61 -2.38
C MET A 36 -11.36 -19.04 -2.57
N GLY A 37 -10.84 -19.09 -3.79
CA GLY A 37 -9.59 -18.41 -4.16
C GLY A 37 -9.65 -16.91 -3.95
N GLN A 38 -10.76 -16.25 -4.30
CA GLN A 38 -10.97 -14.81 -4.05
C GLN A 38 -10.94 -14.51 -2.54
N ILE A 39 -11.68 -15.28 -1.74
CA ILE A 39 -11.74 -15.07 -0.28
C ILE A 39 -10.37 -15.32 0.38
N ARG A 40 -9.61 -16.34 -0.05
CA ARG A 40 -8.24 -16.57 0.46
C ARG A 40 -7.29 -15.43 0.10
N ALA A 41 -7.32 -14.96 -1.14
CA ALA A 41 -6.51 -13.82 -1.55
C ALA A 41 -6.85 -12.55 -0.76
N LEU A 42 -8.14 -12.31 -0.45
CA LEU A 42 -8.55 -11.22 0.45
C LEU A 42 -8.14 -11.43 1.91
N ALA A 43 -8.09 -12.69 2.37
CA ALA A 43 -7.68 -13.00 3.73
C ALA A 43 -6.19 -12.66 3.97
N ASP A 44 -5.37 -12.78 2.93
CA ASP A 44 -3.93 -12.45 2.93
C ASP A 44 -3.65 -10.97 2.63
N ALA A 45 -4.61 -10.27 2.02
CA ALA A 45 -4.47 -8.90 1.55
C ALA A 45 -4.40 -7.88 2.70
N GLU A 46 -3.68 -6.78 2.45
CA GLU A 46 -3.86 -5.55 3.19
C GLU A 46 -5.11 -4.83 2.67
N LEU A 47 -6.02 -4.49 3.57
CA LEU A 47 -7.32 -3.93 3.24
C LEU A 47 -7.51 -2.55 3.86
N PHE A 48 -8.10 -1.64 3.10
CA PHE A 48 -8.17 -0.22 3.44
C PHE A 48 -9.58 0.35 3.31
N VAL A 49 -10.01 1.10 4.32
CA VAL A 49 -11.19 1.96 4.25
C VAL A 49 -10.72 3.40 4.11
N ALA A 50 -11.14 4.05 3.02
CA ALA A 50 -10.84 5.46 2.77
C ALA A 50 -11.74 6.36 3.62
N ALA A 51 -11.15 7.38 4.24
CA ALA A 51 -11.88 8.35 5.07
C ALA A 51 -11.30 9.77 4.87
N PRO A 52 -12.14 10.82 5.00
CA PRO A 52 -11.66 12.19 5.08
C PRO A 52 -10.75 12.36 6.29
N ARG A 53 -9.57 12.96 6.10
CA ARG A 53 -8.59 13.11 7.19
C ARG A 53 -9.16 13.84 8.41
N ALA A 54 -9.92 14.90 8.19
CA ALA A 54 -10.52 15.68 9.28
C ALA A 54 -11.47 14.85 10.17
N GLU A 55 -12.15 13.85 9.60
CA GLU A 55 -13.02 12.95 10.37
C GLU A 55 -12.20 12.01 11.24
N VAL A 56 -11.12 11.44 10.67
CA VAL A 56 -10.21 10.55 11.39
C VAL A 56 -9.44 11.31 12.48
N ASP A 57 -8.99 12.53 12.22
CA ASP A 57 -8.32 13.38 13.21
C ASP A 57 -9.26 13.72 14.39
N ALA A 58 -10.56 13.84 14.15
CA ALA A 58 -11.56 14.13 15.18
C ALA A 58 -11.97 12.90 16.01
N ALA A 59 -11.95 11.70 15.41
CA ALA A 59 -12.32 10.44 16.04
C ALA A 59 -11.42 9.29 15.56
N PRO A 60 -10.14 9.22 16.01
CA PRO A 60 -9.15 8.29 15.44
C PRO A 60 -9.47 6.81 15.66
N ASP A 61 -10.22 6.49 16.72
CA ASP A 61 -10.60 5.13 17.06
C ASP A 61 -11.89 4.66 16.35
N ASP A 62 -12.59 5.55 15.64
CA ASP A 62 -13.84 5.23 14.94
C ASP A 62 -13.62 5.12 13.42
N VAL A 63 -13.80 3.91 12.90
CA VAL A 63 -13.74 3.68 11.44
C VAL A 63 -15.12 3.96 10.86
N HIS A 64 -15.33 5.22 10.45
CA HIS A 64 -16.55 5.58 9.73
C HIS A 64 -16.56 4.96 8.34
N TRP A 65 -17.33 3.88 8.20
CA TRP A 65 -17.54 3.21 6.93
C TRP A 65 -19.03 3.33 6.60
N PRO A 66 -19.47 4.26 5.72
CA PRO A 66 -20.87 4.40 5.29
C PRO A 66 -21.15 3.64 3.99
N PRO A 67 -22.40 3.20 3.74
CA PRO A 67 -22.75 2.55 2.49
C PRO A 67 -22.89 3.60 1.38
N ARG A 68 -22.54 3.21 0.15
CA ARG A 68 -22.68 4.04 -1.05
C ARG A 68 -23.56 3.32 -2.06
N GLN A 69 -24.33 4.08 -2.82
CA GLN A 69 -25.08 3.55 -3.95
C GLN A 69 -24.23 3.70 -5.22
N THR A 70 -23.98 2.58 -5.89
CA THR A 70 -23.27 2.56 -7.18
C THR A 70 -24.14 3.14 -8.29
N VAL A 71 -23.54 3.47 -9.44
CA VAL A 71 -24.28 3.92 -10.64
C VAL A 71 -25.30 2.88 -11.11
N LYS A 72 -25.06 1.59 -10.82
CA LYS A 72 -25.97 0.47 -11.13
C LYS A 72 -27.08 0.27 -10.08
N GLY A 73 -27.16 1.15 -9.07
CA GLY A 73 -28.19 1.11 -8.02
C GLY A 73 -27.90 0.15 -6.86
N LEU A 74 -26.79 -0.60 -6.90
CA LEU A 74 -26.38 -1.50 -5.82
C LEU A 74 -25.91 -0.72 -4.60
N LEU A 75 -26.29 -1.17 -3.41
CA LEU A 75 -25.82 -0.61 -2.14
C LEU A 75 -24.56 -1.37 -1.69
N VAL A 76 -23.45 -0.66 -1.55
CA VAL A 76 -22.15 -1.27 -1.29
C VAL A 76 -21.40 -0.57 -0.16
N ARG A 77 -20.50 -1.31 0.46
CA ARG A 77 -19.43 -0.79 1.33
C ARG A 77 -18.10 -1.04 0.61
N GLU A 78 -17.33 0.02 0.40
CA GLU A 78 -16.11 -0.05 -0.40
C GLU A 78 -14.89 -0.36 0.47
N ILE A 79 -14.04 -1.24 -0.03
CA ILE A 79 -12.73 -1.51 0.55
C ILE A 79 -11.70 -1.55 -0.58
N LEU A 80 -10.49 -1.09 -0.29
CA LEU A 80 -9.39 -1.06 -1.25
C LEU A 80 -8.32 -2.06 -0.85
N THR A 81 -7.69 -2.68 -1.84
CA THR A 81 -6.43 -3.38 -1.70
C THR A 81 -5.25 -2.43 -1.89
N ARG A 82 -4.07 -2.81 -1.40
CA ARG A 82 -2.85 -1.98 -1.44
C ARG A 82 -2.54 -1.44 -2.83
N GLY A 83 -2.57 -2.28 -3.87
CA GLY A 83 -2.20 -1.88 -5.22
C GLY A 83 -3.22 -0.94 -5.87
N MET A 84 -4.42 -0.86 -5.30
CA MET A 84 -5.55 -0.06 -5.77
C MET A 84 -5.78 1.21 -4.94
N LEU A 85 -4.91 1.51 -3.98
CA LEU A 85 -4.94 2.80 -3.30
C LEU A 85 -4.71 3.93 -4.33
N PRO A 86 -5.53 5.01 -4.30
CA PRO A 86 -5.33 6.14 -5.18
C PRO A 86 -4.03 6.88 -4.82
N PRO A 87 -3.54 7.76 -5.71
CA PRO A 87 -2.45 8.67 -5.38
C PRO A 87 -2.71 9.43 -4.07
N TRP A 88 -1.63 9.73 -3.35
CA TRP A 88 -1.70 10.48 -2.10
C TRP A 88 -2.47 11.80 -2.28
N HIS A 89 -3.31 12.12 -1.29
CA HIS A 89 -4.08 13.35 -1.23
C HIS A 89 -4.10 13.86 0.22
N PRO A 90 -3.92 15.18 0.47
CA PRO A 90 -3.79 15.72 1.83
C PRO A 90 -5.02 15.52 2.72
N ASP A 91 -6.20 15.43 2.11
CA ASP A 91 -7.48 15.30 2.82
C ASP A 91 -8.04 13.87 2.84
N LEU A 92 -7.33 12.89 2.26
CA LEU A 92 -7.78 11.51 2.18
C LEU A 92 -6.76 10.58 2.87
N VAL A 93 -7.25 9.79 3.81
CA VAL A 93 -6.44 8.82 4.55
C VAL A 93 -7.09 7.45 4.56
N PHE A 94 -6.34 6.44 4.96
CA PHE A 94 -6.80 5.05 4.96
C PHE A 94 -6.67 4.41 6.34
N HIS A 95 -7.76 3.82 6.82
CA HIS A 95 -7.73 2.87 7.94
C HIS A 95 -7.31 1.51 7.40
N ALA A 96 -6.26 0.93 7.97
CA ALA A 96 -6.00 -0.49 7.77
C ALA A 96 -7.00 -1.33 8.55
N VAL A 97 -7.66 -2.23 7.86
CA VAL A 97 -8.59 -3.20 8.43
C VAL A 97 -8.21 -4.60 7.96
N THR A 98 -8.85 -5.60 8.53
CA THR A 98 -8.62 -7.00 8.18
C THR A 98 -9.90 -7.62 7.66
N LEU A 99 -9.79 -8.74 6.92
CA LEU A 99 -10.98 -9.46 6.47
C LEU A 99 -11.85 -9.93 7.65
N ARG A 100 -11.23 -10.23 8.81
CA ARG A 100 -11.96 -10.48 10.06
C ARG A 100 -12.77 -9.28 10.52
N TRP A 101 -12.14 -8.09 10.61
CA TRP A 101 -12.84 -6.87 11.00
C TRP A 101 -14.03 -6.60 10.08
N VAL A 102 -13.84 -6.78 8.77
CA VAL A 102 -14.89 -6.65 7.75
C VAL A 102 -16.03 -7.65 7.99
N ALA A 103 -15.71 -8.91 8.29
CA ALA A 103 -16.72 -9.94 8.55
C ALA A 103 -17.49 -9.71 9.85
N GLU A 104 -16.82 -9.20 10.90
CA GLU A 104 -17.41 -8.91 12.22
C GLU A 104 -18.20 -7.59 12.25
N PHE A 105 -17.98 -6.70 11.27
CA PHE A 105 -18.69 -5.43 11.14
C PHE A 105 -20.23 -5.63 11.16
N PRO A 106 -21.02 -4.71 11.76
CA PRO A 106 -22.48 -4.87 11.85
C PRO A 106 -23.20 -4.64 10.49
N TRP A 107 -23.26 -5.68 9.66
CA TRP A 107 -24.05 -5.71 8.42
C TRP A 107 -25.54 -5.83 8.74
N ARG A 108 -26.25 -4.69 8.79
CA ARG A 108 -27.68 -4.62 9.15
C ARG A 108 -28.63 -4.82 7.96
N ASP A 109 -28.20 -4.51 6.74
CA ASP A 109 -29.00 -4.68 5.53
C ASP A 109 -28.46 -5.88 4.72
N PRO A 110 -29.24 -6.96 4.54
CA PRO A 110 -28.80 -8.14 3.79
C PRO A 110 -28.58 -7.88 2.29
N ARG A 111 -29.05 -6.76 1.75
CA ARG A 111 -28.82 -6.34 0.34
C ARG A 111 -27.47 -5.65 0.15
N LEU A 112 -26.81 -5.28 1.24
CA LEU A 112 -25.56 -4.53 1.21
C LEU A 112 -24.43 -5.47 0.80
N LEU A 113 -23.68 -5.11 -0.22
CA LEU A 113 -22.54 -5.89 -0.69
C LEU A 113 -21.22 -5.28 -0.20
N LEU A 114 -20.19 -6.11 -0.05
CA LEU A 114 -18.82 -5.63 0.04
C LEU A 114 -18.31 -5.42 -1.39
N ALA A 115 -17.90 -4.20 -1.72
CA ALA A 115 -17.25 -3.90 -2.98
C ALA A 115 -15.74 -3.77 -2.74
N VAL A 116 -14.96 -4.66 -3.33
CA VAL A 116 -13.49 -4.59 -3.32
C VAL A 116 -13.06 -3.89 -4.59
N ASP A 117 -12.22 -2.85 -4.45
CA ASP A 117 -11.64 -2.10 -5.57
C ASP A 117 -12.69 -1.62 -6.58
N HIS A 118 -13.82 -1.11 -6.06
CA HIS A 118 -14.97 -0.68 -6.86
C HIS A 118 -14.57 0.36 -7.92
N GLY A 119 -15.12 0.22 -9.13
CA GLY A 119 -14.82 1.13 -10.24
C GLY A 119 -13.48 0.85 -10.94
N THR A 120 -12.80 -0.24 -10.59
CA THR A 120 -11.52 -0.63 -11.20
C THR A 120 -11.65 -1.97 -11.93
N PRO A 121 -10.70 -2.35 -12.80
CA PRO A 121 -10.71 -3.68 -13.44
C PRO A 121 -10.55 -4.86 -12.45
N ALA A 122 -10.17 -4.59 -11.19
CA ALA A 122 -10.09 -5.57 -10.12
C ALA A 122 -11.40 -5.71 -9.31
N GLU A 123 -12.47 -5.00 -9.72
CA GLU A 123 -13.73 -4.95 -8.96
C GLU A 123 -14.28 -6.34 -8.63
N MET A 124 -14.61 -6.53 -7.35
CA MET A 124 -15.39 -7.67 -6.89
C MET A 124 -16.54 -7.21 -6.02
N LEU A 125 -17.69 -7.87 -6.17
CA LEU A 125 -18.88 -7.65 -5.34
C LEU A 125 -19.18 -8.93 -4.58
N LEU A 126 -19.08 -8.87 -3.25
CA LEU A 126 -19.24 -10.03 -2.38
C LEU A 126 -20.49 -9.90 -1.51
N PRO A 127 -21.34 -10.94 -1.44
CA PRO A 127 -22.48 -10.97 -0.52
C PRO A 127 -22.03 -10.95 0.94
N THR A 128 -22.82 -10.32 1.80
CA THR A 128 -22.48 -10.11 3.22
C THR A 128 -23.38 -10.90 4.18
N THR A 129 -24.06 -11.94 3.67
CA THR A 129 -24.91 -12.79 4.51
C THR A 129 -24.09 -13.45 5.62
N PRO A 130 -24.72 -13.86 6.75
CA PRO A 130 -24.01 -14.53 7.83
C PRO A 130 -23.13 -15.71 7.38
N GLU A 131 -23.59 -16.49 6.40
CA GLU A 131 -22.89 -17.64 5.86
C GLU A 131 -21.61 -17.23 5.10
N HIS A 132 -21.70 -16.19 4.26
CA HIS A 132 -20.53 -15.67 3.53
C HIS A 132 -19.50 -15.11 4.51
N ARG A 133 -19.95 -14.36 5.52
CA ARG A 133 -19.06 -13.80 6.56
C ARG A 133 -18.41 -14.88 7.41
N ALA A 134 -19.11 -15.97 7.71
CA ALA A 134 -18.50 -17.14 8.36
C ALA A 134 -17.41 -17.79 7.50
N GLY A 135 -17.59 -17.81 6.17
CA GLY A 135 -16.57 -18.23 5.21
C GLY A 135 -15.34 -17.31 5.22
N TRP A 136 -15.55 -15.99 5.28
CA TRP A 136 -14.46 -15.01 5.38
C TRP A 136 -13.65 -15.17 6.67
N LEU A 137 -14.32 -15.35 7.80
CA LEU A 137 -13.68 -15.61 9.09
C LEU A 137 -12.83 -16.87 9.06
N ARG A 138 -13.34 -17.95 8.46
CA ARG A 138 -12.62 -19.20 8.31
C ARG A 138 -11.34 -19.00 7.49
N ALA A 139 -11.46 -18.41 6.30
CA ALA A 139 -10.30 -18.14 5.45
C ALA A 139 -9.26 -17.26 6.15
N TYR A 140 -9.71 -16.22 6.88
CA TYR A 140 -8.81 -15.37 7.66
C TYR A 140 -8.12 -16.12 8.80
N SER A 141 -8.77 -17.09 9.43
CA SER A 141 -8.17 -17.91 10.49
C SER A 141 -7.16 -18.94 9.98
N GLU A 142 -7.34 -19.41 8.74
CA GLU A 142 -6.49 -20.41 8.07
C GLU A 142 -5.27 -19.79 7.38
N ARG A 143 -5.19 -18.45 7.31
CA ARG A 143 -4.11 -17.77 6.60
C ARG A 143 -2.74 -18.03 7.23
N GLU A 144 -1.72 -18.21 6.39
CA GLU A 144 -0.35 -18.22 6.87
C GLU A 144 0.03 -16.79 7.29
N ARG A 145 0.31 -16.59 8.58
CA ARG A 145 0.68 -15.27 9.10
C ARG A 145 2.02 -14.83 8.52
N ALA A 146 1.99 -13.89 7.59
CA ALA A 146 3.14 -13.05 7.28
C ALA A 146 2.91 -11.66 7.88
N ALA A 147 3.30 -11.48 9.14
CA ALA A 147 3.31 -10.16 9.78
C ALA A 147 4.71 -9.56 9.61
N GLY A 148 4.81 -8.46 8.84
CA GLY A 148 6.10 -7.84 8.54
C GLY A 148 7.01 -8.68 7.64
N ASP A 149 8.20 -8.16 7.35
CA ASP A 149 9.26 -8.84 6.58
C ASP A 149 8.80 -9.34 5.20
N ARG A 150 8.17 -8.46 4.43
CA ARG A 150 7.72 -8.76 3.06
C ARG A 150 8.32 -7.79 2.07
N PHE A 151 8.92 -8.35 1.02
CA PHE A 151 9.44 -7.56 -0.09
C PHE A 151 8.36 -7.40 -1.15
N ALA A 152 7.68 -6.25 -1.15
CA ALA A 152 6.61 -5.94 -2.09
C ALA A 152 7.01 -4.80 -3.03
N ALA A 153 6.48 -4.84 -4.26
CA ALA A 153 6.60 -3.77 -5.24
C ALA A 153 5.28 -3.61 -6.00
N LEU A 154 4.93 -2.37 -6.35
CA LEU A 154 3.81 -2.06 -7.23
C LEU A 154 4.30 -2.01 -8.68
N ARG A 155 3.65 -2.72 -9.59
CA ARG A 155 4.00 -2.76 -11.02
C ARG A 155 3.85 -1.40 -11.71
N HIS A 156 3.08 -0.48 -11.13
CA HIS A 156 2.91 0.88 -11.60
C HIS A 156 3.85 1.91 -10.94
N GLY A 157 4.58 1.51 -9.89
CA GLY A 157 5.55 2.38 -9.22
C GLY A 157 6.86 2.52 -10.03
N PRO A 158 7.79 3.41 -9.61
CA PRO A 158 9.08 3.55 -10.26
C PRO A 158 9.90 2.26 -10.17
N LEU A 159 10.07 1.56 -11.30
CA LEU A 159 10.89 0.33 -11.37
C LEU A 159 12.31 0.58 -11.88
N HIS A 160 12.53 1.73 -12.53
CA HIS A 160 13.79 2.10 -13.17
C HIS A 160 14.09 3.59 -12.99
N GLY A 161 15.36 3.95 -13.20
CA GLY A 161 15.83 5.34 -13.16
C GLY A 161 16.22 5.83 -11.75
N PRO A 162 16.59 7.11 -11.62
CA PRO A 162 17.15 7.66 -10.38
C PRO A 162 16.22 7.58 -9.16
N LEU A 163 14.90 7.76 -9.37
CA LEU A 163 13.93 7.64 -8.29
C LEU A 163 13.84 6.21 -7.77
N ALA A 164 13.71 5.22 -8.67
CA ALA A 164 13.71 3.82 -8.29
C ALA A 164 15.01 3.42 -7.58
N PHE A 165 16.17 3.92 -8.05
CA PHE A 165 17.45 3.73 -7.37
C PHE A 165 17.44 4.28 -5.95
N GLY A 166 16.98 5.53 -5.76
CA GLY A 166 16.89 6.15 -4.44
C GLY A 166 15.95 5.40 -3.48
N LEU A 167 14.77 4.99 -3.96
CA LEU A 167 13.83 4.18 -3.19
C LEU A 167 14.41 2.79 -2.85
N ALA A 168 15.15 2.18 -3.77
CA ALA A 168 15.82 0.90 -3.55
C ALA A 168 16.86 0.97 -2.42
N CYS A 169 17.55 2.10 -2.23
CA CYS A 169 18.48 2.29 -1.10
C CYS A 169 17.76 2.17 0.27
N GLY A 170 16.49 2.60 0.35
CA GLY A 170 15.64 2.48 1.54
C GLY A 170 14.81 1.19 1.62
N ALA A 171 14.93 0.27 0.65
CA ALA A 171 13.99 -0.86 0.52
C ALA A 171 14.02 -1.83 1.71
N HIS A 172 15.10 -1.87 2.48
CA HIS A 172 15.18 -2.65 3.71
C HIS A 172 14.24 -2.14 4.82
N LEU A 173 13.94 -0.83 4.84
CA LEU A 173 12.92 -0.26 5.72
C LEU A 173 11.52 -0.65 5.25
N ALA A 174 11.26 -0.55 3.95
CA ALA A 174 10.00 -0.98 3.35
C ALA A 174 9.73 -2.47 3.59
N PHE A 175 10.75 -3.32 3.46
CA PHE A 175 10.69 -4.75 3.78
C PHE A 175 10.21 -5.00 5.22
N ARG A 176 10.88 -4.36 6.19
CA ARG A 176 10.56 -4.52 7.61
C ARG A 176 9.15 -4.02 7.93
N ASN A 177 8.71 -2.95 7.28
CA ASN A 177 7.37 -2.38 7.44
C ASN A 177 6.30 -3.14 6.62
N GLY A 178 6.70 -4.06 5.73
CA GLY A 178 5.81 -4.84 4.89
C GLY A 178 5.05 -4.03 3.84
N VAL A 179 5.60 -2.89 3.42
CA VAL A 179 5.01 -1.95 2.45
C VAL A 179 5.77 -1.98 1.11
N PRO A 180 5.16 -1.55 -0.01
CA PRO A 180 5.87 -1.51 -1.29
C PRO A 180 7.11 -0.61 -1.25
N TRP A 181 8.26 -1.10 -1.72
CA TRP A 181 9.50 -0.31 -1.70
C TRP A 181 9.52 0.81 -2.75
N ASN A 182 8.73 0.68 -3.81
CA ASN A 182 8.71 1.57 -4.96
C ASN A 182 7.46 2.46 -5.03
N ASP A 183 6.95 2.90 -3.89
CA ASP A 183 5.92 3.93 -3.82
C ASP A 183 6.41 5.09 -2.93
N VAL A 184 5.79 6.26 -3.05
CA VAL A 184 6.06 7.46 -2.25
C VAL A 184 4.79 7.97 -1.59
N GLY A 185 3.61 7.59 -2.10
CA GLY A 185 2.34 8.17 -1.66
C GLY A 185 1.68 7.43 -0.50
N SER A 186 1.46 6.13 -0.67
CA SER A 186 0.61 5.32 0.21
C SER A 186 1.40 4.33 1.08
N VAL A 187 2.67 4.66 1.35
CA VAL A 187 3.65 3.79 2.03
C VAL A 187 3.53 3.89 3.54
N TYR A 188 2.39 3.44 4.07
CA TYR A 188 2.13 3.34 5.50
C TYR A 188 1.16 2.19 5.78
N SER A 189 1.18 1.64 7.01
CA SER A 189 0.33 0.51 7.38
C SER A 189 -1.13 0.93 7.53
N GLY A 190 -1.40 2.06 8.19
CA GLY A 190 -2.70 2.70 8.32
C GLY A 190 -2.50 4.07 8.97
N TYR A 191 -3.39 5.03 8.73
CA TYR A 191 -3.12 6.42 9.11
C TYR A 191 -2.89 6.59 10.62
N THR A 192 -3.79 6.07 11.45
CA THR A 192 -3.68 6.17 12.91
C THR A 192 -2.53 5.33 13.46
N GLN A 193 -2.29 4.14 12.89
CA GLN A 193 -1.14 3.30 13.23
C GLN A 193 0.20 4.02 12.96
N GLU A 194 0.28 4.78 11.86
CA GLU A 194 1.47 5.56 11.53
C GLU A 194 1.64 6.75 12.48
N LEU A 195 0.56 7.43 12.85
CA LEU A 195 0.61 8.49 13.87
C LEU A 195 1.06 7.95 15.23
N ASP A 196 0.55 6.79 15.64
CA ASP A 196 0.97 6.13 16.88
C ASP A 196 2.44 5.73 16.83
N SER A 197 2.89 5.15 15.72
CA SER A 197 4.30 4.81 15.48
C SER A 197 5.22 6.05 15.56
N LEU A 198 4.84 7.15 14.91
CA LEU A 198 5.58 8.42 14.96
C LEU A 198 5.62 8.99 16.38
N ARG A 199 4.52 8.91 17.13
CA ARG A 199 4.48 9.35 18.53
C ARG A 199 5.37 8.48 19.42
N GLU A 200 5.31 7.16 19.27
CA GLU A 200 5.98 6.22 20.17
C GLU A 200 7.47 6.08 19.89
N ALA A 201 7.86 5.99 18.61
CA ALA A 201 9.25 5.77 18.23
C ALA A 201 10.03 7.09 18.05
N TRP A 202 9.38 8.19 17.71
CA TRP A 202 10.04 9.47 17.38
C TRP A 202 9.59 10.63 18.27
N GLY A 203 8.60 10.44 19.15
CA GLY A 203 8.05 11.53 19.97
C GLY A 203 7.32 12.60 19.14
N VAL A 204 6.94 12.30 17.90
CA VAL A 204 6.31 13.27 16.99
C VAL A 204 4.81 13.31 17.25
N THR A 205 4.33 14.42 17.80
CA THR A 205 2.89 14.66 18.09
C THR A 205 2.29 15.78 17.26
N GLY A 206 3.09 16.41 16.37
CA GLY A 206 2.63 17.52 15.56
C GLY A 206 3.67 18.03 14.59
N ARG A 207 3.31 19.09 13.87
CA ARG A 207 4.11 19.67 12.77
C ARG A 207 5.52 20.08 13.18
N GLU A 208 5.69 20.67 14.36
CA GLU A 208 6.99 21.14 14.84
C GLU A 208 7.93 19.96 15.11
N GLY A 209 7.46 18.93 15.83
CA GLY A 209 8.21 17.70 16.06
C GLY A 209 8.58 17.01 14.74
N TRP A 210 7.62 16.92 13.81
CA TRP A 210 7.88 16.37 12.47
C TRP A 210 8.97 17.14 11.72
N ARG A 211 8.90 18.48 11.71
CA ARG A 211 9.90 19.32 11.06
C ARG A 211 11.28 19.10 11.68
N LYS A 212 11.37 19.10 13.01
CA LYS A 212 12.62 18.89 13.74
C LYS A 212 13.27 17.55 13.37
N GLU A 213 12.52 16.45 13.39
CA GLU A 213 13.05 15.13 13.06
C GLU A 213 13.42 15.02 11.58
N LEU A 214 12.60 15.59 10.67
CA LEU A 214 12.92 15.62 9.24
C LEU A 214 14.21 16.41 8.95
N ASP A 215 14.39 17.58 9.59
CA ASP A 215 15.60 18.37 9.41
C ASP A 215 16.82 17.61 9.96
N ALA A 216 16.69 16.91 11.09
CA ALA A 216 17.75 16.04 11.62
C ALA A 216 18.11 14.90 10.66
N LEU A 217 17.11 14.26 10.02
CA LEU A 217 17.29 13.23 9.00
C LEU A 217 18.05 13.75 7.78
N LEU A 218 17.68 14.94 7.28
CA LEU A 218 18.30 15.55 6.11
C LEU A 218 19.72 16.06 6.41
N ASP A 219 19.98 16.52 7.63
CA ASP A 219 21.31 16.91 8.09
C ASP A 219 22.22 15.71 8.42
N GLY A 220 21.69 14.47 8.40
CA GLY A 220 22.42 13.26 8.77
C GLY A 220 22.72 13.12 10.27
N ARG A 221 22.03 13.89 11.14
CA ARG A 221 22.25 13.93 12.60
C ARG A 221 21.69 12.73 13.37
N ASN A 222 21.14 11.78 12.63
CA ASN A 222 20.47 10.55 13.05
C ASN A 222 21.31 9.30 12.76
N SER A 223 22.49 9.46 12.13
CA SER A 223 23.43 8.36 11.93
C SER A 223 24.49 8.35 13.04
N PRO A 224 25.00 7.17 13.45
CA PRO A 224 26.19 7.11 14.28
C PRO A 224 27.36 7.87 13.61
N PRO A 225 28.25 8.52 14.38
CA PRO A 225 29.33 9.31 13.81
C PRO A 225 30.37 8.44 13.07
N GLU A 226 30.49 7.15 13.41
CA GLU A 226 31.54 6.28 12.89
C GLU A 226 31.37 5.95 11.39
N PRO A 227 30.18 5.56 10.89
CA PRO A 227 29.94 5.41 9.46
C PRO A 227 30.15 6.71 8.66
N ASP A 228 29.70 7.87 9.18
CA ASP A 228 29.89 9.15 8.49
C ASP A 228 31.38 9.50 8.38
N PHE A 229 32.13 9.32 9.47
CA PHE A 229 33.59 9.49 9.46
C PHE A 229 34.27 8.59 8.44
N ALA A 230 33.97 7.28 8.45
CA ALA A 230 34.56 6.32 7.52
C ALA A 230 34.25 6.68 6.06
N LEU A 231 33.01 7.11 5.76
CA LEU A 231 32.63 7.55 4.43
C LEU A 231 33.37 8.83 4.01
N ARG A 232 33.51 9.82 4.90
CA ARG A 232 34.27 11.05 4.63
C ARG A 232 35.73 10.75 4.32
N VAL A 233 36.40 9.93 5.15
CA VAL A 233 37.79 9.51 4.89
C VAL A 233 37.90 8.78 3.55
N ARG A 234 36.93 7.93 3.20
CA ARG A 234 36.93 7.21 1.92
C ARG A 234 36.85 8.16 0.74
N GLU A 235 35.98 9.15 0.82
CA GLU A 235 35.82 10.16 -0.24
C GLU A 235 37.05 11.05 -0.34
N GLU A 236 37.62 11.51 0.78
CA GLU A 236 38.87 12.30 0.79
C GLU A 236 40.04 11.52 0.17
N LEU A 237 40.22 10.26 0.55
CA LEU A 237 41.24 9.40 -0.05
C LEU A 237 40.97 9.14 -1.53
N ARG A 238 39.71 8.99 -1.95
CA ARG A 238 39.35 8.88 -3.37
C ARG A 238 39.74 10.13 -4.14
N HIS A 239 39.47 11.31 -3.59
CA HIS A 239 39.85 12.58 -4.20
C HIS A 239 41.37 12.75 -4.26
N ALA A 240 42.10 12.39 -3.21
CA ALA A 240 43.55 12.51 -3.15
C ALA A 240 44.28 11.50 -4.07
N ARG A 241 43.76 10.28 -4.20
CA ARG A 241 44.42 9.17 -4.93
C ARG A 241 43.83 8.92 -6.33
N GLY A 242 42.73 9.57 -6.68
CA GLY A 242 41.98 9.32 -7.92
C GLY A 242 41.27 7.98 -7.97
N ALA A 243 41.24 7.20 -6.88
CA ALA A 243 40.65 5.87 -6.83
C ALA A 243 40.14 5.54 -5.42
N VAL A 244 39.09 4.72 -5.32
CA VAL A 244 38.54 4.27 -4.03
C VAL A 244 39.60 3.40 -3.30
N PRO A 245 39.89 3.66 -2.00
CA PRO A 245 40.86 2.86 -1.26
C PRO A 245 40.47 1.38 -1.21
N ALA A 246 41.45 0.49 -1.43
CA ALA A 246 41.26 -0.95 -1.28
C ALA A 246 40.94 -1.32 0.18
N PRO A 247 40.16 -2.39 0.45
CA PRO A 247 39.80 -2.80 1.81
C PRO A 247 41.01 -2.99 2.74
N ASP A 248 42.14 -3.47 2.22
CA ASP A 248 43.34 -3.70 3.02
C ASP A 248 43.99 -2.40 3.52
N ALA A 249 43.77 -1.27 2.85
CA ALA A 249 44.26 0.04 3.27
C ALA A 249 43.53 0.62 4.49
N TRP A 250 42.48 -0.06 4.98
CA TRP A 250 41.71 0.33 6.17
C TRP A 250 42.08 -0.48 7.43
N ARG A 251 43.00 -1.45 7.30
CA ARG A 251 43.38 -2.34 8.41
C ARG A 251 44.55 -1.82 9.25
N GLU A 252 45.21 -0.76 8.81
CA GLU A 252 46.34 -0.07 9.45
C GLU A 252 45.89 1.28 10.00
#